data_AF-A0A840WDZ5-F1
#
_entry.id   AF-A0A840WDZ5-F1
#
_cell.length_a   1.000
_cell.length_b   1.000
_cell.length_c   1.000
_cell.angle_alpha   90.00
_cell.angle_beta   90.00
_cell.angle_gamma   90.00
#
_symmetry.space_group_name_H-M   'P 1'
#
loop_
_entity.id
_entity.type
_entity.pdbx_description
1 polymer ?
#
loop_
_entity_poly.entity_id
_entity_poly.type
_entity_poly.pdbx_seq_one_letter_code
_entity_poly.pdbx_strand_id
1 'polypeptide(L)'
;MSITTPAPPRLMNTASLDPEHHGQLQDLLDGLLRDTAASYGVVFGTHGLHLLRSGDLDQVGAESITAVMTNVLLLSRGLGKLTDKGEAETIVVRYSSGALVLAPVGGSFGLGLLTDDVEKLGQIAYAIARFTTRAAHLLPADILSSTGGVLPAAGVSR
;
A
#
# COMPACT_ATOMS: atom_id res chain seq x y z
N MET A 1 -39.27 -30.65 10.06
CA MET A 1 -38.22 -30.61 9.02
C MET A 1 -37.55 -29.26 9.15
N SER A 2 -36.51 -29.17 9.99
CA SER A 2 -35.85 -27.91 10.32
C SER A 2 -34.69 -27.70 9.36
N ILE A 3 -34.80 -26.66 8.53
CA ILE A 3 -33.74 -26.20 7.63
C ILE A 3 -32.70 -25.45 8.46
N THR A 4 -31.54 -26.05 8.65
CA THR A 4 -30.37 -25.38 9.24
C THR A 4 -29.87 -24.34 8.24
N THR A 5 -30.17 -23.07 8.48
CA THR A 5 -29.56 -21.95 7.75
C THR A 5 -28.03 -22.04 7.92
N PRO A 6 -27.24 -22.16 6.84
CA PRO A 6 -25.79 -22.12 6.96
C PRO A 6 -25.40 -20.73 7.49
N ALA A 7 -24.53 -20.72 8.51
CA ALA A 7 -23.95 -19.49 9.01
C ALA A 7 -23.29 -18.73 7.84
N PRO A 8 -23.43 -17.39 7.77
CA PRO A 8 -22.77 -16.61 6.74
C PRO A 8 -21.26 -16.90 6.78
N PRO A 9 -20.57 -16.96 5.62
CA PRO A 9 -19.12 -17.09 5.62
C PRO A 9 -18.57 -15.97 6.50
N ARG A 10 -17.78 -16.33 7.51
CA ARG A 10 -17.03 -15.35 8.30
C ARG A 10 -16.25 -14.52 7.28
N LEU A 11 -16.60 -13.25 7.14
CA LEU A 11 -15.73 -12.28 6.47
C LEU A 11 -14.43 -12.33 7.25
N MET A 12 -13.46 -13.06 6.69
CA MET A 12 -12.11 -13.16 7.18
C MET A 12 -11.66 -11.72 7.38
N ASN A 13 -11.43 -11.31 8.63
CA ASN A 13 -10.86 -10.00 8.93
C ASN A 13 -9.50 -9.97 8.23
N THR A 14 -9.43 -9.34 7.06
CA THR A 14 -8.26 -9.36 6.19
C THR A 14 -7.18 -8.49 6.83
N ALA A 15 -6.11 -9.17 7.26
CA ALA A 15 -4.84 -8.62 7.70
C ALA A 15 -4.84 -7.86 9.05
N SER A 16 -5.12 -8.55 10.15
CA SER A 16 -4.42 -8.18 11.39
C SER A 16 -2.97 -8.63 11.22
N LEU A 17 -2.06 -7.67 11.08
CA LEU A 17 -0.62 -7.93 11.24
C LEU A 17 -0.40 -8.62 12.60
N ASP A 18 0.54 -9.56 12.66
CA ASP A 18 1.06 -10.04 13.95
C ASP A 18 1.51 -8.81 14.76
N PRO A 19 1.14 -8.67 16.06
CA PRO A 19 1.57 -7.56 16.90
C PRO A 19 3.08 -7.27 16.85
N GLU A 20 3.93 -8.31 16.72
CA GLU A 20 5.38 -8.12 16.59
C GLU A 20 5.75 -7.44 15.27
N HIS A 21 5.23 -7.96 14.15
CA HIS A 21 5.46 -7.37 12.82
C HIS A 21 4.85 -5.97 12.70
N HIS A 22 3.71 -5.73 13.35
CA HIS A 22 3.10 -4.40 13.41
C HIS A 22 4.01 -3.39 14.09
N GLY A 23 4.58 -3.74 15.27
CA GLY A 23 5.52 -2.87 15.99
C GLY A 23 6.79 -2.59 15.19
N GLN A 24 7.40 -3.62 14.60
CA GLN A 24 8.59 -3.47 13.76
C GLN A 24 8.32 -2.58 12.52
N LEU A 25 7.15 -2.72 11.90
CA LEU A 25 6.77 -1.92 10.74
C LEU A 25 6.48 -0.46 11.13
N GLN A 26 5.89 -0.23 12.31
CA GLN A 26 5.72 1.12 12.87
C GLN A 26 7.08 1.78 13.13
N ASP A 27 8.03 1.07 13.75
CA ASP A 27 9.39 1.59 14.00
C ASP A 27 10.12 1.95 12.71
N LEU A 28 9.95 1.15 11.65
CA LEU A 28 10.48 1.44 10.32
C LEU A 28 9.85 2.69 9.72
N LEU A 29 8.53 2.88 9.85
CA LEU A 29 7.82 4.03 9.33
C LEU A 29 8.26 5.31 10.07
N ASP A 30 8.35 5.25 11.40
CA ASP A 30 8.83 6.35 12.23
C ASP A 30 10.30 6.71 11.89
N GLY A 31 11.13 5.70 11.65
CA GLY A 31 12.51 5.90 11.18
C GLY A 31 12.56 6.59 9.82
N LEU A 32 11.70 6.19 8.89
CA LEU A 32 11.59 6.82 7.58
C LEU A 32 11.21 8.30 7.68
N LEU A 33 10.24 8.66 8.54
CA LEU A 33 9.87 10.07 8.72
C LEU A 33 11.03 10.90 9.29
N ARG A 34 11.79 10.34 10.25
CA ARG A 34 13.00 11.00 10.77
C ARG A 34 14.06 11.20 9.69
N ASP A 35 14.32 10.19 8.86
CA ASP A 35 15.31 10.26 7.77
C ASP A 35 14.93 11.24 6.67
N THR A 36 13.63 11.42 6.42
CA THR A 36 13.10 12.22 5.31
C THR A 36 12.62 13.61 5.70
N ALA A 37 12.47 13.87 7.01
CA ALA A 37 11.76 15.03 7.54
C ALA A 37 10.34 15.19 6.95
N ALA A 38 9.71 14.08 6.55
CA ALA A 38 8.34 14.07 6.07
C ALA A 38 7.38 14.40 7.23
N SER A 39 6.41 15.26 6.96
CA SER A 39 5.42 15.71 7.94
C SER A 39 4.47 14.57 8.34
N TYR A 40 4.24 13.64 7.43
CA TYR A 40 3.34 12.50 7.65
C TYR A 40 3.67 11.32 6.73
N GLY A 41 3.40 10.09 7.20
CA GLY A 41 3.44 8.90 6.36
C GLY A 41 2.44 7.81 6.73
N VAL A 42 2.06 7.02 5.72
CA VAL A 42 1.13 5.88 5.84
C VAL A 42 1.65 4.64 5.17
N VAL A 43 1.33 3.49 5.76
CA VAL A 43 1.31 2.20 5.07
C VAL A 43 -0.13 1.74 4.95
N PHE A 44 -0.52 1.29 3.76
CA PHE A 44 -1.89 0.90 3.47
C PHE A 44 -1.96 -0.29 2.51
N GLY A 45 -3.06 -1.04 2.58
CA GLY A 45 -3.39 -2.09 1.62
C GLY A 45 -4.08 -1.55 0.38
N THR A 46 -3.99 -2.28 -0.73
CA THR A 46 -4.58 -1.92 -2.04
C THR A 46 -6.11 -1.81 -2.05
N HIS A 47 -6.78 -2.27 -1.00
CA HIS A 47 -8.22 -2.11 -0.78
C HIS A 47 -8.58 -0.87 0.06
N GLY A 48 -7.63 0.05 0.29
CA GLY A 48 -7.85 1.24 1.10
C GLY A 48 -7.80 0.99 2.60
N LEU A 49 -7.33 -0.20 3.01
CA LEU A 49 -7.13 -0.53 4.43
C LEU A 49 -5.91 0.22 4.95
N HIS A 50 -6.15 1.20 5.82
CA HIS A 50 -5.08 1.86 6.58
C HIS A 50 -4.45 0.87 7.57
N LEU A 51 -3.12 0.71 7.52
CA LEU A 51 -2.40 -0.19 8.43
C LEU A 51 -1.65 0.59 9.51
N LEU A 52 -0.87 1.60 9.11
CA LEU A 52 -0.01 2.36 9.99
C LEU A 52 0.03 3.82 9.57
N ARG A 53 0.25 4.68 10.56
CA ARG A 53 0.52 6.10 10.36
C ARG A 53 1.70 6.54 11.22
N SER A 54 2.41 7.56 10.77
CA SER A 54 3.41 8.26 11.56
C SER A 54 3.34 9.75 11.29
N GLY A 55 3.72 10.57 12.27
CA GLY A 55 3.55 12.02 12.23
C GLY A 55 2.22 12.50 12.82
N ASP A 56 1.96 13.79 12.66
CA ASP A 56 0.96 14.52 13.45
C ASP A 56 -0.43 14.55 12.77
N LEU A 57 -0.92 13.38 12.36
CA LEU A 57 -2.23 13.23 11.73
C LEU A 57 -3.15 12.37 12.58
N ASP A 58 -4.38 12.81 12.82
CA ASP A 58 -5.36 12.00 13.53
C ASP A 58 -5.81 10.77 12.70
N GLN A 59 -6.46 9.82 13.38
CA GLN A 59 -6.85 8.56 12.75
C GLN A 59 -7.84 8.76 11.59
N VAL A 60 -8.81 9.67 11.74
CA VAL A 60 -9.86 9.91 10.75
C VAL A 60 -9.27 10.57 9.49
N GLY A 61 -8.37 11.53 9.66
CA GLY A 61 -7.60 12.13 8.58
C GLY A 61 -6.70 11.11 7.89
N ALA A 62 -6.05 10.23 8.65
CA ALA A 62 -5.19 9.17 8.12
C ALA A 62 -5.94 8.21 7.19
N GLU A 63 -7.13 7.77 7.59
CA GLU A 63 -7.99 6.91 6.78
C GLU A 63 -8.47 7.62 5.51
N SER A 64 -8.87 8.89 5.63
CA SER A 64 -9.33 9.70 4.49
C SER A 64 -8.22 9.92 3.47
N ILE A 65 -7.01 10.28 3.91
CA ILE A 65 -5.84 10.46 3.05
C ILE A 65 -5.44 9.13 2.41
N THR A 66 -5.46 8.03 3.18
CA THR A 66 -5.17 6.69 2.68
C THR A 66 -6.09 6.28 1.53
N ALA A 67 -7.38 6.56 1.63
CA ALA A 67 -8.33 6.27 0.56
C ALA A 67 -7.97 7.01 -0.74
N VAL A 68 -7.60 8.29 -0.65
CA VAL A 68 -7.16 9.08 -1.81
C VAL A 68 -5.87 8.53 -2.40
N MET A 69 -4.87 8.26 -1.56
CA MET A 69 -3.57 7.70 -1.98
C MET A 69 -3.70 6.35 -2.67
N THR A 70 -4.59 5.48 -2.15
CA THR A 70 -4.90 4.18 -2.76
C THR A 70 -5.40 4.36 -4.20
N ASN A 71 -6.31 5.30 -4.43
CA ASN A 71 -6.82 5.58 -5.77
C ASN A 71 -5.72 6.04 -6.72
N VAL A 72 -4.80 6.92 -6.28
CA VAL A 72 -3.67 7.36 -7.10
C VAL A 72 -2.78 6.19 -7.50
N LEU A 73 -2.47 5.29 -6.56
CA LEU A 73 -1.66 4.09 -6.83
C LEU A 73 -2.36 3.15 -7.81
N LEU A 74 -3.67 2.91 -7.64
CA LEU A 74 -4.45 2.05 -8.54
C LEU A 74 -4.54 2.63 -9.97
N LEU A 75 -4.74 3.94 -10.10
CA LEU A 75 -4.74 4.62 -11.40
C LEU A 75 -3.38 4.50 -12.09
N SER A 76 -2.29 4.69 -11.33
CA SER A 76 -0.93 4.53 -11.85
C SER A 76 -0.67 3.11 -12.36
N ARG A 77 -1.11 2.08 -11.62
CA ARG A 77 -1.04 0.67 -12.07
C ARG A 77 -1.83 0.44 -13.35
N GLY A 78 -3.04 1.00 -13.45
CA GLY A 78 -3.85 0.93 -14.66
C GLY A 78 -3.17 1.56 -15.87
N LEU A 79 -2.60 2.75 -15.69
CA LEU A 79 -1.84 3.46 -16.73
C LEU A 79 -0.62 2.65 -17.19
N GLY A 80 0.12 2.06 -16.24
CA GLY A 80 1.28 1.22 -16.53
C GLY A 80 0.95 -0.01 -17.38
N LYS A 81 -0.20 -0.63 -17.13
CA LYS A 81 -0.73 -1.74 -17.96
C LYS A 81 -1.15 -1.26 -19.35
N LEU A 82 -1.86 -0.13 -19.43
CA LEU A 82 -2.32 0.45 -20.70
C LEU A 82 -1.19 0.92 -21.62
N THR A 83 0.00 1.17 -21.06
CA THR A 83 1.15 1.73 -21.78
C THR A 83 2.31 0.75 -21.94
N ASP A 84 2.12 -0.51 -21.51
CA ASP A 84 3.17 -1.54 -21.47
C ASP A 84 4.45 -1.09 -20.75
N LYS A 85 4.29 -0.30 -19.67
CA LYS A 85 5.40 0.23 -18.85
C LYS A 85 5.58 -0.46 -17.51
N GLY A 86 4.70 -1.39 -17.16
CA GLY A 86 4.75 -2.08 -15.86
C GLY A 86 4.26 -1.21 -14.71
N GLU A 87 4.65 -1.52 -13.48
CA GLU A 87 4.22 -0.78 -12.29
C GLU A 87 5.11 0.44 -12.02
N ALA A 88 4.53 1.53 -11.51
CA ALA A 88 5.31 2.68 -11.08
C ALA A 88 6.08 2.35 -9.80
N GLU A 89 7.40 2.48 -9.84
CA GLU A 89 8.26 2.32 -8.67
C GLU A 89 8.06 3.46 -7.66
N THR A 90 7.75 4.66 -8.14
CA THR A 90 7.48 5.83 -7.32
C THR A 90 6.60 6.81 -8.10
N ILE A 91 5.66 7.44 -7.40
CA ILE A 91 4.80 8.51 -7.91
C ILE A 91 5.09 9.75 -7.08
N VAL A 92 5.37 10.87 -7.73
CA VAL A 92 5.61 12.16 -7.08
C VAL A 92 4.60 13.18 -7.60
N VAL A 93 3.82 13.76 -6.70
CA VAL A 93 2.92 14.89 -6.98
C VAL A 93 3.46 16.10 -6.23
N ARG A 94 3.91 17.12 -6.95
CA ARG A 94 4.39 18.37 -6.36
C ARG A 94 3.26 19.37 -6.22
N TYR A 95 3.19 20.00 -5.05
CA TYR A 95 2.29 21.11 -4.76
C TYR A 95 3.11 22.41 -4.69
N SER A 96 2.43 23.55 -4.59
CA SER A 96 3.08 24.84 -4.32
C SER A 96 3.79 24.86 -2.96
N SER A 97 3.34 24.01 -2.03
CA SER A 97 3.89 23.89 -0.68
C SER A 97 3.98 22.41 -0.32
N GLY A 98 5.06 21.78 -0.76
CA GLY A 98 5.34 20.38 -0.48
C GLY A 98 5.08 19.41 -1.63
N ALA A 99 5.13 18.11 -1.32
CA ALA A 99 4.92 17.03 -2.26
C ALA A 99 4.32 15.80 -1.57
N LEU A 100 3.51 15.07 -2.34
CA LEU A 100 3.11 13.70 -2.06
C LEU A 100 4.07 12.75 -2.79
N VAL A 101 4.63 11.79 -2.07
CA VAL A 101 5.42 10.69 -2.64
C VAL A 101 4.75 9.37 -2.30
N LEU A 102 4.44 8.57 -3.31
CA LEU A 102 3.84 7.24 -3.17
C LEU A 102 4.74 6.18 -3.78
N ALA A 103 4.78 5.01 -3.17
CA ALA A 103 5.44 3.84 -3.75
C ALA A 103 4.66 2.55 -3.42
N PRO A 104 4.59 1.59 -4.35
CA PRO A 104 4.11 0.26 -4.02
C PRO A 104 5.08 -0.43 -3.05
N VAL A 105 4.52 -1.24 -2.15
CA VAL A 105 5.29 -2.11 -1.24
C VAL A 105 4.83 -3.54 -1.51
N GLY A 106 5.56 -4.25 -2.37
CA GLY A 106 5.08 -5.52 -2.92
C GLY A 106 3.81 -5.35 -3.77
N GLY A 107 3.04 -6.44 -3.95
CA GLY A 107 1.84 -6.43 -4.80
C GLY A 107 0.60 -5.78 -4.18
N SER A 108 0.46 -5.89 -2.85
CA SER A 108 -0.80 -5.61 -2.14
C SER A 108 -0.76 -4.46 -1.16
N PHE A 109 0.36 -3.76 -1.05
CA PHE A 109 0.51 -2.61 -0.15
C PHE A 109 1.10 -1.40 -0.85
N GLY A 110 0.93 -0.25 -0.21
CA GLY A 110 1.49 1.03 -0.63
C GLY A 110 2.01 1.80 0.58
N LEU A 111 2.98 2.66 0.29
CA LEU A 111 3.53 3.66 1.19
C LEU A 111 3.20 5.04 0.63
N GLY A 112 2.81 5.96 1.48
CA GLY A 112 2.67 7.37 1.14
C GLY A 112 3.36 8.27 2.15
N LEU A 113 4.05 9.30 1.66
CA LEU A 113 4.66 10.37 2.46
C LEU A 113 4.16 11.73 1.96
N LEU A 114 3.83 12.62 2.90
CA LEU A 114 3.74 14.05 2.63
C LEU A 114 4.96 14.75 3.21
N THR A 115 5.59 15.59 2.40
CA THR A 115 6.75 16.39 2.80
C THR A 115 6.54 17.84 2.39
N ASP A 116 7.00 18.77 3.22
CA ASP A 116 7.08 20.18 2.88
C ASP A 116 8.41 20.52 2.16
N ASP A 117 9.39 19.61 2.22
CA ASP A 117 10.74 19.78 1.66
C ASP A 117 10.85 19.13 0.28
N VAL A 118 10.54 19.90 -0.76
CA VAL A 118 10.60 19.45 -2.16
C VAL A 118 12.04 19.36 -2.71
N GLU A 119 13.02 19.97 -2.04
CA GLU A 119 14.41 19.96 -2.48
C GLU A 119 15.07 18.60 -2.21
N LYS A 120 14.57 17.86 -1.21
CA LYS A 120 15.08 16.55 -0.82
C LYS A 120 14.40 15.36 -1.49
N LEU A 121 13.57 15.57 -2.52
CA LEU A 121 12.82 14.48 -3.17
C LEU A 121 13.70 13.31 -3.63
N GLY A 122 14.93 13.56 -4.06
CA GLY A 122 15.88 12.48 -4.40
C GLY A 122 16.30 11.63 -3.20
N GLN A 123 16.54 12.26 -2.05
CA GLN A 123 16.87 11.55 -0.80
C GLN A 123 15.64 10.79 -0.27
N ILE A 124 14.45 11.38 -0.39
CA ILE A 124 13.19 10.77 -0.02
C ILE A 124 12.94 9.51 -0.87
N ALA A 125 13.12 9.58 -2.19
CA ALA A 125 12.98 8.42 -3.06
C ALA A 125 13.94 7.27 -2.67
N TYR A 126 15.20 7.60 -2.35
CA TYR A 126 16.16 6.60 -1.86
C TYR A 126 15.74 5.98 -0.53
N ALA A 127 15.29 6.78 0.43
CA ALA A 127 14.82 6.32 1.73
C ALA A 127 13.58 5.40 1.59
N ILE A 128 12.66 5.77 0.70
CA ILE A 128 11.49 4.96 0.33
C ILE A 128 11.92 3.62 -0.25
N ALA A 129 12.84 3.58 -1.21
CA ALA A 129 13.31 2.32 -1.79
C ALA A 129 13.93 1.37 -0.73
N ARG A 130 14.65 1.92 0.25
CA ARG A 130 15.16 1.13 1.38
C ARG A 130 14.04 0.65 2.30
N PHE A 131 13.06 1.51 2.57
CA PHE A 131 11.89 1.16 3.38
C PHE A 131 11.10 0.03 2.72
N THR A 132 10.75 0.15 1.44
CA THR A 132 9.92 -0.84 0.73
C THR A 132 10.57 -2.22 0.73
N THR A 133 11.89 -2.27 0.55
CA THR A 133 12.68 -3.50 0.64
C THR A 133 12.56 -4.18 2.01
N ARG A 134 12.67 -3.40 3.10
CA ARG A 134 12.59 -3.94 4.47
C ARG A 134 11.16 -4.31 4.87
N ALA A 135 10.21 -3.44 4.56
CA ALA A 135 8.81 -3.59 4.89
C ALA A 135 8.16 -4.81 4.21
N ALA A 136 8.61 -5.18 3.01
CA ALA A 136 8.11 -6.35 2.29
C ALA A 136 8.22 -7.67 3.07
N HIS A 137 9.16 -7.78 4.01
CA HIS A 137 9.33 -8.97 4.86
C HIS A 137 8.42 -8.99 6.10
N LEU A 138 7.89 -7.83 6.49
CA LEU A 138 7.02 -7.66 7.67
C LEU A 138 5.54 -7.67 7.30
N LEU A 139 5.24 -7.37 6.03
CA LEU A 139 3.89 -7.41 5.50
C LEU A 139 3.47 -8.87 5.21
N PRO A 140 2.18 -9.20 5.37
CA PRO A 140 1.68 -10.54 5.09
C PRO A 140 1.99 -10.91 3.65
N ALA A 141 2.48 -12.12 3.44
CA ALA A 141 2.59 -12.68 2.09
C ALA A 141 1.20 -12.65 1.46
N ASP A 142 1.16 -12.10 0.25
CA ASP A 142 -0.02 -11.79 -0.54
C ASP A 142 -1.04 -12.96 -0.54
N ILE A 143 -2.12 -12.86 0.25
CA ILE A 143 -3.15 -13.92 0.29
C ILE A 143 -3.96 -13.94 -1.03
N LEU A 144 -3.81 -12.94 -1.91
CA LEU A 144 -4.64 -12.79 -3.11
C LEU A 144 -3.89 -12.78 -4.44
N SER A 145 -2.67 -13.31 -4.54
CA SER A 145 -2.09 -13.63 -5.87
C SER A 145 -2.62 -14.96 -6.47
N SER A 146 -3.57 -15.65 -5.81
CA SER A 146 -4.17 -16.91 -6.29
C SER A 146 -5.62 -16.75 -6.75
N THR A 147 -5.92 -15.77 -7.61
CA THR A 147 -7.09 -15.89 -8.52
C THR A 147 -6.75 -15.36 -9.90
N GLY A 148 -5.58 -15.76 -10.41
CA GLY A 148 -5.28 -15.83 -11.84
C GLY A 148 -5.47 -17.26 -12.33
N GLY A 149 -6.65 -17.85 -12.08
CA GLY A 149 -7.00 -19.15 -12.66
C GLY A 149 -7.11 -19.00 -14.17
N VAL A 150 -6.07 -19.43 -14.87
CA VAL A 150 -6.15 -19.75 -16.30
C VAL A 150 -7.26 -20.78 -16.45
N LEU A 151 -8.43 -20.38 -16.97
CA LEU A 151 -9.38 -21.35 -17.50
C LEU A 151 -8.65 -22.09 -18.63
N PRO A 152 -8.47 -23.43 -18.57
CA PRO A 152 -8.00 -24.16 -19.72
C PRO A 152 -9.02 -23.94 -20.83
N ALA A 153 -8.55 -23.42 -21.97
CA ALA A 153 -9.35 -23.32 -23.18
C ALA A 153 -9.95 -24.71 -23.45
N ALA A 154 -11.27 -24.81 -23.34
CA ALA A 154 -11.99 -26.02 -23.68
C ALA A 154 -11.61 -26.39 -25.12
N GLY A 155 -10.98 -27.55 -25.27
CA GLY A 155 -10.61 -28.08 -26.57
C GLY A 155 -11.86 -28.22 -27.44
N VAL A 156 -11.90 -27.46 -28.53
CA VAL A 156 -12.78 -27.75 -29.66
C VAL A 156 -12.14 -28.92 -30.41
N SER A 157 -12.61 -30.13 -30.10
CA SER A 157 -12.35 -31.30 -30.91
C SER A 157 -13.27 -31.26 -32.15
N ARG A 158 -12.61 -31.16 -33.31
CA ARG A 158 -12.99 -31.60 -34.67
C ARG A 158 -14.44 -31.46 -35.13
#